data_AF-A0A425VY34-F1
#
_entry.id   AF-A0A425VY34-F1
#
_cell.length_a   1.000
_cell.length_b   1.000
_cell.length_c   1.000
_cell.angle_alpha   90.00
_cell.angle_beta   90.00
_cell.angle_gamma   90.00
#
_symmetry.space_group_name_H-M   'P 1'
#
loop_
_entity.id
_entity.type
_entity.pdbx_description
1 polymer ?
#
loop_
_entity_poly.entity_id
_entity_poly.type
_entity_poly.pdbx_seq_one_letter_code
_entity_poly.pdbx_strand_id
1 'polypeptide(L)'
;MSRVDEVRPVDPRVRRLDAVLADRGLEARRLNVTSGHEPERLMDATRGQRSVVAHAKGMPWTAADSCAAWVEDVFVWSGLGREAGDARELYERHCKLSDPGELRVGMIVAVPSCPYSPAALRHGHVALYVGDGMVMDSADRGVRTVPLALWYEAYGVTAEPRWGWMRDIPLA
;
A
#
# COMPACT_ATOMS: atom_id res chain seq x y z
N MET A 1 -25.16 -34.30 11.75
CA MET A 1 -24.75 -33.43 12.88
C MET A 1 -23.77 -32.43 12.31
N SER A 2 -24.23 -31.19 12.06
CA SER A 2 -23.45 -30.16 11.35
C SER A 2 -22.25 -29.69 12.17
N ARG A 3 -21.12 -29.56 11.47
CA ARG A 3 -19.85 -29.01 11.96
C ARG A 3 -20.11 -27.55 12.34
N VAL A 4 -19.82 -27.19 13.58
CA VAL A 4 -19.85 -25.80 14.02
C VAL A 4 -18.62 -25.14 13.40
N ASP A 5 -18.83 -24.20 12.48
CA ASP A 5 -17.75 -23.39 11.92
C ASP A 5 -17.09 -22.61 13.07
N GLU A 6 -15.84 -22.95 13.36
CA GLU A 6 -15.02 -22.28 14.35
C GLU A 6 -14.71 -20.88 13.81
N VAL A 7 -15.42 -19.88 14.34
CA VAL A 7 -15.19 -18.47 14.03
C VAL A 7 -13.77 -18.12 14.48
N ARG A 8 -12.82 -18.09 13.53
CA ARG A 8 -11.44 -17.65 13.80
C ARG A 8 -11.47 -16.26 14.43
N PRO A 9 -10.70 -16.03 15.50
CA PRO A 9 -10.67 -14.72 16.15
C PRO A 9 -10.16 -13.66 15.17
N VAL A 10 -11.01 -12.69 14.86
CA VAL A 10 -10.69 -11.53 14.02
C VAL A 10 -9.60 -10.71 14.71
N ASP A 11 -8.51 -10.42 13.98
CA ASP A 11 -7.35 -9.66 14.48
C ASP A 11 -7.82 -8.32 15.09
N PRO A 12 -7.38 -7.95 16.30
CA PRO A 12 -7.70 -6.67 16.94
C PRO A 12 -7.42 -5.43 16.07
N ARG A 13 -6.46 -5.53 15.14
CA ARG A 13 -6.12 -4.47 14.17
C ARG A 13 -7.18 -4.34 13.08
N VAL A 14 -7.78 -5.45 12.65
CA VAL A 14 -8.92 -5.47 11.71
C VAL A 14 -10.15 -4.84 12.37
N ARG A 15 -10.39 -5.12 13.66
CA ARG A 15 -11.46 -4.42 14.42
C ARG A 15 -11.23 -2.91 14.51
N ARG A 16 -9.98 -2.48 14.64
CA ARG A 16 -9.62 -1.06 14.66
C ARG A 16 -9.79 -0.41 13.28
N LEU A 17 -9.53 -1.15 12.21
CA LEU A 17 -9.78 -0.71 10.85
C LEU A 17 -11.28 -0.51 10.58
N ASP A 18 -12.10 -1.52 10.90
CA ASP A 18 -13.55 -1.45 10.75
C ASP A 18 -14.13 -0.26 11.52
N ALA A 19 -13.63 -0.01 12.74
CA ALA A 19 -14.04 1.13 13.56
C ALA A 19 -13.65 2.48 12.95
N VAL A 20 -12.45 2.59 12.35
CA VAL A 20 -11.98 3.83 11.69
C VAL A 20 -12.72 4.11 10.38
N LEU A 21 -13.10 3.06 9.64
CA LEU A 21 -13.91 3.18 8.42
C LEU A 21 -15.36 3.57 8.78
N ALA A 22 -15.94 2.93 9.80
CA ALA A 22 -17.28 3.24 10.30
C ALA A 22 -17.40 4.68 10.84
N ASP A 23 -16.40 5.17 11.60
CA ASP A 23 -16.36 6.55 12.12
C ASP A 23 -16.34 7.62 10.99
N ARG A 24 -15.90 7.24 9.78
CA ARG A 24 -15.84 8.12 8.62
C ARG A 24 -17.05 8.01 7.69
N GLY A 25 -18.07 7.26 8.07
CA GLY A 25 -19.26 7.02 7.23
C GLY A 25 -18.94 6.27 5.93
N LEU A 26 -17.78 5.61 5.89
CA LEU A 26 -17.35 4.76 4.79
C LEU A 26 -17.81 3.36 5.17
N GLU A 27 -18.92 2.91 4.59
CA GLU A 27 -19.14 1.47 4.53
C GLU A 27 -17.95 0.92 3.78
N ALA A 28 -17.13 0.11 4.47
CA ALA A 28 -16.05 -0.61 3.86
C ALA A 28 -16.65 -1.25 2.62
N ARG A 29 -16.36 -0.70 1.44
CA ARG A 29 -16.50 -1.46 0.21
C ARG A 29 -15.37 -2.44 0.34
N ARG A 30 -15.60 -3.46 1.18
CA ARG A 30 -14.69 -4.55 1.49
C ARG A 30 -14.14 -4.89 0.13
N LEU A 31 -12.83 -4.68 -0.05
CA LEU A 31 -12.09 -5.55 -0.95
C LEU A 31 -12.63 -6.93 -0.60
N ASN A 32 -13.30 -7.57 -1.55
CA ASN A 32 -14.12 -8.74 -1.28
C ASN A 32 -13.16 -9.90 -1.07
N VAL A 33 -12.43 -9.83 0.05
CA VAL A 33 -11.35 -10.70 0.43
C VAL A 33 -12.02 -11.91 1.02
N THR A 34 -12.40 -12.81 0.12
CA THR A 34 -12.69 -14.19 0.50
C THR A 34 -11.41 -14.75 1.13
N SER A 35 -11.57 -15.52 2.20
CA SER A 35 -10.47 -16.21 2.89
C SER A 35 -9.56 -16.89 1.86
N GLY A 36 -8.32 -16.41 1.74
CA GLY A 36 -7.36 -16.82 0.70
C GLY A 36 -6.84 -15.68 -0.19
N HIS A 37 -7.49 -14.52 -0.19
CA HIS A 37 -7.08 -13.33 -0.95
C HIS A 37 -6.61 -12.18 -0.03
N GLU A 38 -6.02 -12.51 1.12
CA GLU A 38 -5.54 -11.50 2.08
C GLU A 38 -4.12 -11.05 1.74
N PRO A 39 -3.84 -9.74 1.81
CA PRO A 39 -2.48 -9.22 1.73
C PRO A 39 -1.55 -9.79 2.81
N GLU A 40 -0.27 -9.94 2.47
CA GLU A 40 0.73 -10.53 3.37
C GLU A 40 0.83 -9.75 4.69
N ARG A 41 0.95 -10.49 5.80
CA ARG A 41 1.17 -9.89 7.13
C ARG A 41 2.63 -9.61 7.38
N LEU A 42 2.93 -8.57 8.16
CA LEU A 42 4.31 -8.15 8.41
C LEU A 42 5.14 -9.24 9.11
N MET A 43 4.50 -10.08 9.94
CA MET A 43 5.19 -11.18 10.61
C MET A 43 5.56 -12.34 9.69
N ASP A 44 4.87 -12.48 8.56
CA ASP A 44 5.12 -13.55 7.57
C ASP A 44 6.17 -13.12 6.54
N ALA A 45 6.47 -11.81 6.47
CA ALA A 45 7.42 -11.22 5.54
C ALA A 45 8.87 -11.73 5.75
N THR A 46 9.70 -11.65 4.73
CA THR A 46 11.13 -12.00 4.78
C THR A 46 11.96 -10.91 5.48
N ARG A 47 13.27 -11.17 5.63
CA ARG A 47 14.20 -10.15 6.12
C ARG A 47 14.31 -8.96 5.17
N GLY A 48 14.33 -9.20 3.85
CA GLY A 48 14.43 -8.13 2.85
C GLY A 48 13.22 -7.19 2.91
N GLN A 49 12.03 -7.78 2.94
CA GLN A 49 10.77 -7.03 3.07
C GLN A 49 10.71 -6.19 4.36
N ARG A 50 11.05 -6.79 5.51
CA ARG A 50 11.10 -6.07 6.78
C ARG A 50 12.14 -4.95 6.80
N SER A 51 13.26 -5.12 6.09
CA SER A 51 14.28 -4.07 5.93
C SER A 51 13.71 -2.85 5.23
N VAL A 52 13.00 -3.03 4.12
CA VAL A 52 12.34 -1.93 3.40
C VAL A 52 11.32 -1.21 4.29
N VAL A 53 10.52 -1.95 5.05
CA VAL A 53 9.57 -1.36 6.02
C VAL A 53 10.28 -0.55 7.11
N ALA A 54 11.42 -1.02 7.61
CA ALA A 54 12.20 -0.32 8.62
C ALA A 54 12.75 1.02 8.06
N HIS A 55 13.30 1.02 6.85
CA HIS A 55 13.77 2.25 6.19
C HIS A 55 12.62 3.21 5.88
N ALA A 56 11.47 2.70 5.43
CA ALA A 56 10.26 3.50 5.22
C ALA A 56 9.83 4.25 6.49
N LYS A 57 9.85 3.56 7.65
CA LYS A 57 9.52 4.18 8.94
C LYS A 57 10.53 5.24 9.39
N GLY A 58 11.79 5.13 8.95
CA GLY A 58 12.84 6.10 9.24
C GLY A 58 12.92 7.25 8.24
N MET A 59 12.25 7.14 7.09
CA MET A 59 12.40 8.10 6.00
C MET A 59 11.62 9.38 6.27
N PRO A 60 12.29 10.56 6.36
CA PRO A 60 11.59 11.81 6.57
C PRO A 60 10.73 12.18 5.35
N TRP A 61 9.77 13.06 5.60
CA TRP A 61 8.98 13.67 4.53
C TRP A 61 9.86 14.60 3.69
N THR A 62 9.84 14.43 2.36
CA THR A 62 10.67 15.21 1.44
C THR A 62 10.00 16.55 1.09
N ALA A 63 8.81 16.51 0.48
CA ALA A 63 8.00 17.67 0.15
C ALA A 63 6.55 17.26 -0.22
N ALA A 64 5.69 18.25 -0.48
CA ALA A 64 4.41 17.98 -1.14
C ALA A 64 4.63 17.46 -2.57
N ASP A 65 3.71 16.65 -3.09
CA ASP A 65 3.76 16.04 -4.42
C ASP A 65 5.01 15.17 -4.70
N SER A 66 5.75 14.74 -3.67
CA SER A 66 6.99 13.96 -3.80
C SER A 66 6.84 12.47 -3.45
N CYS A 67 5.65 11.89 -3.61
CA CYS A 67 5.38 10.52 -3.18
C CYS A 67 6.31 9.48 -3.83
N ALA A 68 6.55 9.59 -5.13
CA ALA A 68 7.48 8.72 -5.86
C ALA A 68 8.93 8.92 -5.44
N ALA A 69 9.36 10.18 -5.21
CA ALA A 69 10.70 10.48 -4.71
C ALA A 69 10.93 9.88 -3.31
N TRP A 70 9.94 9.94 -2.43
CA TRP A 70 10.02 9.32 -1.11
C TRP A 70 10.16 7.79 -1.20
N VAL A 71 9.40 7.14 -2.10
CA VAL A 71 9.56 5.68 -2.35
C VAL A 71 10.94 5.37 -2.91
N GLU A 72 11.44 6.16 -3.87
CA GLU A 72 12.79 6.01 -4.41
C GLU A 72 13.85 6.09 -3.31
N ASP A 73 13.79 7.09 -2.43
CA ASP A 73 14.73 7.25 -1.33
C ASP A 73 14.70 6.03 -0.39
N VAL A 74 13.52 5.45 -0.13
CA VAL A 74 13.38 4.25 0.72
C VAL A 74 14.10 3.06 0.08
N PHE A 75 13.98 2.89 -1.23
CA PHE A 75 14.65 1.83 -1.97
C PHE A 75 16.16 2.04 -2.02
N VAL A 76 16.62 3.28 -2.24
CA VAL A 76 18.04 3.64 -2.19
C VAL A 76 18.62 3.35 -0.81
N TRP A 77 17.96 3.76 0.26
CA TRP A 77 18.44 3.51 1.63
C TRP A 77 18.43 2.02 1.98
N SER A 78 17.48 1.26 1.42
CA SER A 78 17.42 -0.20 1.56
C SER A 78 18.49 -0.95 0.74
N GLY A 79 19.35 -0.26 -0.01
CA GLY A 79 20.35 -0.87 -0.89
C GLY A 79 19.78 -1.48 -2.17
N LEU A 80 18.52 -1.16 -2.49
CA LEU A 80 17.81 -1.67 -3.66
C LEU A 80 17.93 -0.74 -4.87
N GLY A 81 18.77 0.29 -4.81
CA GLY A 81 19.07 1.18 -5.94
C GLY A 81 17.98 2.21 -6.24
N ARG A 82 18.26 3.03 -7.25
CA ARG A 82 17.42 4.15 -7.70
C ARG A 82 16.60 3.75 -8.93
N GLU A 83 15.34 4.16 -8.97
CA GLU A 83 14.55 4.18 -10.20
C GLU A 83 13.64 5.42 -10.19
N ALA A 84 13.96 6.36 -11.07
CA ALA A 84 13.26 7.63 -11.17
C ALA A 84 11.94 7.48 -11.93
N GLY A 85 10.98 8.31 -11.55
CA GLY A 85 9.73 8.49 -12.26
C GLY A 85 8.66 9.05 -11.36
N ASP A 86 7.54 9.44 -11.97
CA ASP A 86 6.34 9.77 -11.21
C ASP A 86 5.53 8.51 -10.85
N ALA A 87 4.46 8.66 -10.05
CA ALA A 87 3.67 7.52 -9.61
C ALA A 87 2.91 6.82 -10.76
N ARG A 88 2.59 7.52 -11.85
CA ARG A 88 2.02 6.93 -13.06
C ARG A 88 3.04 6.08 -13.78
N GLU A 89 4.25 6.57 -13.96
CA GLU A 89 5.33 5.80 -14.59
C GLU A 89 5.65 4.55 -13.78
N LEU A 90 5.73 4.65 -12.45
CA LEU A 90 5.92 3.50 -11.57
C LEU A 90 4.75 2.51 -11.65
N TYR A 91 3.52 3.01 -11.70
CA TYR A 91 2.32 2.19 -11.90
C TYR A 91 2.37 1.43 -13.22
N GLU A 92 2.66 2.12 -14.32
CA GLU A 92 2.70 1.54 -15.66
C GLU A 92 3.82 0.51 -15.81
N ARG A 93 4.98 0.73 -15.18
CA ARG A 93 6.11 -0.19 -15.23
C ARG A 93 5.89 -1.42 -14.35
N HIS A 94 5.53 -1.24 -13.08
CA HIS A 94 5.64 -2.30 -12.07
C HIS A 94 4.30 -2.83 -11.56
N CYS A 95 3.23 -2.04 -11.60
CA CYS A 95 1.97 -2.41 -10.96
C CYS A 95 1.08 -3.28 -11.86
N LYS A 96 1.43 -4.58 -11.96
CA LYS A 96 0.72 -5.56 -12.80
C LYS A 96 -0.32 -6.39 -12.05
N LEU A 97 -0.30 -6.36 -10.72
CA LEU A 97 -1.12 -7.21 -9.86
C LEU A 97 -2.30 -6.41 -9.28
N SER A 98 -3.44 -7.08 -9.12
CA SER A 98 -4.66 -6.53 -8.53
C SER A 98 -5.41 -7.49 -7.59
N ASP A 99 -4.97 -8.76 -7.45
CA ASP A 99 -5.49 -9.69 -6.44
C ASP A 99 -4.80 -9.47 -5.08
N PRO A 100 -5.53 -9.04 -4.02
CA PRO A 100 -4.90 -8.72 -2.74
C PRO A 100 -4.16 -9.91 -2.11
N GLY A 101 -4.47 -11.16 -2.50
CA GLY A 101 -3.70 -12.35 -2.13
C GLY A 101 -2.28 -12.40 -2.72
N GLU A 102 -1.98 -11.57 -3.72
CA GLU A 102 -0.65 -11.40 -4.34
C GLU A 102 0.12 -10.20 -3.77
N LEU A 103 -0.52 -9.38 -2.94
CA LEU A 103 0.14 -8.22 -2.35
C LEU A 103 1.13 -8.67 -1.26
N ARG A 104 2.40 -8.30 -1.45
CA ARG A 104 3.53 -8.65 -0.57
C ARG A 104 4.15 -7.41 0.04
N VAL A 105 4.64 -7.53 1.29
CA VAL A 105 5.32 -6.46 2.02
C VAL A 105 6.49 -5.93 1.19
N GLY A 106 6.61 -4.61 1.07
CA GLY A 106 7.62 -3.95 0.26
C GLY A 106 7.24 -3.71 -1.21
N MET A 107 6.11 -4.25 -1.69
CA MET A 107 5.57 -3.84 -3.00
C MET A 107 5.10 -2.39 -2.95
N ILE A 108 5.20 -1.71 -4.09
CA ILE A 108 4.55 -0.41 -4.28
C ILE A 108 3.07 -0.62 -4.59
N VAL A 109 2.21 0.26 -4.08
CA VAL A 109 0.79 0.34 -4.39
C VAL A 109 0.56 1.71 -5.02
N ALA A 110 0.07 1.75 -6.25
CA ALA A 110 -0.01 3.00 -7.00
C ALA A 110 -1.35 3.15 -7.72
N VAL A 111 -1.67 4.40 -8.04
CA VAL A 111 -2.70 4.78 -9.03
C VAL A 111 -2.06 5.72 -10.05
N PRO A 112 -2.40 5.62 -11.35
CA PRO A 112 -1.82 6.48 -12.37
C PRO A 112 -2.45 7.88 -12.39
N SER A 113 -3.56 8.10 -11.68
CA SER A 113 -4.27 9.38 -11.64
C SER A 113 -5.15 9.42 -10.39
N CYS A 114 -5.29 10.59 -9.75
CA CYS A 114 -6.28 10.85 -8.69
C CYS A 114 -6.75 12.32 -8.68
N PRO A 115 -7.97 12.63 -8.19
CA PRO A 115 -8.64 13.92 -8.43
C PRO A 115 -8.27 15.05 -7.44
N TYR A 116 -7.16 14.93 -6.72
CA TYR A 116 -6.84 15.82 -5.59
C TYR A 116 -6.07 17.08 -5.98
N SER A 117 -5.33 17.06 -7.09
CA SER A 117 -4.65 18.24 -7.63
C SER A 117 -4.39 18.06 -9.13
N PRO A 118 -4.11 19.13 -9.89
CA PRO A 118 -3.70 18.99 -11.29
C PRO A 118 -2.43 18.13 -11.46
N ALA A 119 -1.52 18.16 -10.47
CA ALA A 119 -0.34 17.31 -10.46
C ALA A 119 -0.74 15.85 -10.24
N ALA A 120 -1.54 15.56 -9.21
CA ALA A 120 -1.99 14.20 -8.89
C ALA A 120 -2.87 13.58 -9.99
N LEU A 121 -3.60 14.41 -10.74
CA LEU A 121 -4.37 13.96 -11.92
C LEU A 121 -3.44 13.50 -13.05
N ARG A 122 -2.27 14.12 -13.21
CA ARG A 122 -1.26 13.79 -14.24
C ARG A 122 -0.23 12.76 -13.80
N HIS A 123 0.10 12.72 -12.52
CA HIS A 123 1.25 11.97 -12.02
C HIS A 123 0.84 10.83 -11.09
N GLY A 124 -0.43 10.77 -10.68
CA GLY A 124 -0.94 9.71 -9.81
C GLY A 124 -0.50 9.85 -8.37
N HIS A 125 -0.55 8.74 -7.63
CA HIS A 125 -0.05 8.63 -6.26
C HIS A 125 0.48 7.23 -5.99
N VAL A 126 1.52 7.12 -5.16
CA VAL A 126 2.17 5.85 -4.81
C VAL A 126 2.42 5.73 -3.30
N ALA A 127 2.26 4.53 -2.80
CA ALA A 127 2.51 4.11 -1.44
C ALA A 127 3.36 2.84 -1.40
N LEU A 128 3.91 2.51 -0.24
CA LEU A 128 4.58 1.25 0.05
C LEU A 128 3.67 0.37 0.90
N TYR A 129 3.46 -0.88 0.52
CA TYR A 129 2.76 -1.84 1.38
C TYR A 129 3.65 -2.30 2.53
N VAL A 130 3.21 -2.10 3.77
CA VAL A 130 4.02 -2.35 4.98
C VAL A 130 3.51 -3.53 5.81
N GLY A 131 2.58 -4.32 5.25
CA GLY A 131 2.01 -5.49 5.88
C GLY A 131 0.76 -5.19 6.70
N ASP A 132 0.06 -6.26 7.09
CA ASP A 132 -1.11 -6.21 7.98
C ASP A 132 -2.25 -5.33 7.43
N GLY A 133 -2.40 -5.26 6.11
CA GLY A 133 -3.40 -4.41 5.46
C GLY A 133 -3.10 -2.91 5.55
N MET A 134 -1.84 -2.51 5.77
CA MET A 134 -1.42 -1.13 5.92
C MET A 134 -0.46 -0.70 4.79
N VAL A 135 -0.54 0.57 4.41
CA VAL A 135 0.40 1.22 3.50
C VAL A 135 1.04 2.43 4.17
N MET A 136 2.25 2.79 3.72
CA MET A 136 2.91 4.05 4.04
C MET A 136 3.05 4.90 2.78
N ASP A 137 2.62 6.15 2.85
CA ASP A 137 2.75 7.12 1.77
C ASP A 137 3.26 8.48 2.26
N SER A 138 3.98 9.18 1.39
CA SER A 138 4.30 10.60 1.57
C SER A 138 3.20 11.43 0.92
N ALA A 139 2.28 11.93 1.74
CA ALA A 139 1.17 12.78 1.32
C ALA A 139 1.53 14.27 1.49
N ASP A 140 0.62 15.18 1.09
CA ASP A 140 0.83 16.64 1.07
C ASP A 140 1.32 17.27 2.37
N ARG A 141 1.12 16.60 3.51
CA ARG A 141 1.44 17.13 4.86
C ARG A 141 2.34 16.23 5.69
N GLY A 142 2.91 15.19 5.09
CA GLY A 142 3.80 14.27 5.80
C GLY A 142 3.72 12.82 5.34
N VAL A 143 4.63 12.03 5.91
CA VAL A 143 4.58 10.56 5.82
C VAL A 143 3.57 10.04 6.82
N ARG A 144 2.72 9.12 6.40
CA ARG A 144 1.71 8.49 7.27
C ARG A 144 1.65 6.99 7.02
N THR A 145 1.15 6.28 8.01
CA THR A 145 0.74 4.88 7.86
C THR A 145 -0.78 4.84 7.92
N VAL A 146 -1.42 4.37 6.85
CA VAL A 146 -2.87 4.31 6.75
C VAL A 146 -3.32 2.91 6.32
N PRO A 147 -4.57 2.54 6.63
CA PRO A 147 -5.11 1.30 6.12
C PRO A 147 -5.17 1.29 4.59
N LEU A 148 -4.84 0.15 3.98
CA LEU A 148 -4.89 -0.06 2.54
C LEU A 148 -6.29 0.19 1.99
N ALA A 149 -7.34 -0.29 2.68
CA ALA A 149 -8.73 -0.09 2.25
C ALA A 149 -9.09 1.40 2.15
N LEU A 150 -8.71 2.20 3.16
CA LEU A 150 -8.92 3.64 3.16
C LEU A 150 -8.12 4.34 2.05
N TRP A 151 -6.88 3.90 1.83
CA TRP A 151 -6.05 4.41 0.75
C TRP A 151 -6.66 4.10 -0.63
N TYR A 152 -7.18 2.87 -0.80
CA TYR A 152 -7.82 2.40 -2.03
C TYR A 152 -9.07 3.22 -2.35
N GLU A 153 -9.92 3.47 -1.36
CA GLU A 153 -11.13 4.29 -1.53
C GLU A 153 -10.80 5.75 -1.86
N ALA A 154 -9.77 6.32 -1.21
CA ALA A 154 -9.35 7.69 -1.47
C ALA A 154 -8.74 7.83 -2.88
N TYR A 155 -7.70 7.05 -3.19
CA TYR A 155 -6.91 7.27 -4.40
C TYR A 155 -7.48 6.56 -5.64
N GLY A 156 -8.31 5.53 -5.46
CA GLY A 156 -8.87 4.71 -6.53
C GLY A 156 -10.07 5.30 -7.28
N VAL A 157 -10.34 6.60 -7.12
CA VAL A 157 -11.55 7.25 -7.69
C VAL A 157 -11.52 7.32 -9.21
N THR A 158 -10.35 7.59 -9.80
CA THR A 158 -10.19 7.80 -11.25
C THR A 158 -9.57 6.62 -11.98
N ALA A 159 -8.87 5.74 -11.26
CA ALA A 159 -8.24 4.55 -11.79
C ALA A 159 -8.06 3.51 -10.68
N GLU A 160 -8.14 2.24 -11.04
CA GLU A 160 -7.94 1.12 -10.11
C GLU A 160 -6.51 1.13 -9.53
N PRO A 161 -6.36 1.11 -8.19
CA PRO A 161 -5.08 0.83 -7.57
C PRO A 161 -4.54 -0.55 -7.90
N ARG A 162 -3.23 -0.62 -8.22
CA ARG A 162 -2.51 -1.87 -8.48
C ARG A 162 -1.16 -1.87 -7.78
N TRP A 163 -0.53 -3.04 -7.71
CA TRP A 163 0.75 -3.21 -7.05
C TRP A 163 1.72 -4.11 -7.80
N GLY A 164 2.97 -4.02 -7.40
CA GLY A 164 4.04 -4.89 -7.86
C GLY A 164 5.39 -4.54 -7.25
N TRP A 165 6.41 -5.26 -7.68
CA TRP A 165 7.78 -5.06 -7.25
C TRP A 165 8.41 -3.92 -8.05
N MET A 166 8.73 -2.82 -7.39
CA MET A 166 9.52 -1.77 -8.01
C MET A 166 10.87 -2.35 -8.46
N ARG A 167 11.33 -1.95 -9.66
CA ARG A 167 12.51 -2.51 -10.35
C ARG A 167 12.42 -4.00 -10.71
N ASP A 168 11.23 -4.61 -10.66
CA ASP A 168 11.04 -6.06 -10.83
C ASP A 168 11.90 -6.89 -9.85
N ILE A 169 12.11 -6.41 -8.61
CA ILE A 169 12.90 -7.09 -7.58
C ILE A 169 11.98 -7.70 -6.51
N PRO A 170 11.70 -9.01 -6.56
CA PRO A 170 11.09 -9.72 -5.44
C PRO A 170 12.01 -9.70 -4.21
N LEU A 171 11.44 -9.45 -3.05
CA LEU A 171 12.16 -9.42 -1.78
C LEU A 171 12.03 -10.75 -0.99
N ALA A 172 11.59 -11.82 -1.65
CA ALA A 172 11.35 -13.15 -1.08
C ALA A 172 12.59 -14.05 -1.13
#